data_AF-A0A3A5HHZ9-F1
#
_entry.id   AF-A0A3A5HHZ9-F1
#
_cell.length_a   1.000
_cell.length_b   1.000
_cell.length_c   1.000
_cell.angle_alpha   90.00
_cell.angle_beta   90.00
_cell.angle_gamma   90.00
#
_symmetry.space_group_name_H-M   'P 1'
#
loop_
_entity.id
_entity.type
_entity.pdbx_description
1 polymer ?
#
loop_
_entity_poly.entity_id
_entity_poly.type
_entity_poly.pdbx_seq_one_letter_code
_entity_poly.pdbx_strand_id
1 'polypeptide(L)'
;MRKKRRESNTIKRLIVFSLMTGLLLLSACSKDNINYFPSKEAALEEFIRSGEINGNIDMVTTMNDEELLVTQQDKNNYFVGELLEDKKGFAANRVSDNAVMELGGSWELKTNANHKYTIYFEKEQENQNYFPLSNGDYYISIAEGHQIQKENPTFTNSIKDIKAIKD
;
A
#
# COMPACT_ATOMS: atom_id res chain seq x y z
N MET A 1 62.09 14.00 -41.43
CA MET A 1 62.36 14.94 -40.31
C MET A 1 61.32 14.77 -39.22
N ARG A 2 61.78 14.54 -37.98
CA ARG A 2 61.01 14.32 -36.74
C ARG A 2 60.47 15.64 -36.18
N LYS A 3 59.16 15.81 -35.99
CA LYS A 3 58.57 16.63 -34.88
C LYS A 3 57.04 16.60 -34.87
N LYS A 4 56.41 15.61 -34.21
CA LYS A 4 55.02 15.77 -33.69
C LYS A 4 54.58 14.64 -32.76
N ARG A 5 55.39 14.30 -31.76
CA ARG A 5 55.04 13.23 -30.80
C ARG A 5 55.42 13.65 -29.38
N ARG A 6 54.92 14.80 -28.92
CA ARG A 6 55.15 15.24 -27.53
C ARG A 6 54.19 16.31 -26.98
N GLU A 7 52.94 16.40 -27.45
CA GLU A 7 51.97 17.36 -26.87
C GLU A 7 50.53 16.82 -26.73
N SER A 8 50.31 15.53 -26.99
CA SER A 8 48.95 14.95 -26.96
C SER A 8 48.63 14.13 -25.71
N ASN A 9 49.49 14.19 -24.67
CA ASN A 9 49.34 13.35 -23.47
C ASN A 9 48.92 14.10 -22.20
N THR A 10 48.80 15.43 -22.25
CA THR A 10 48.46 16.22 -21.05
C THR A 10 47.01 16.73 -21.06
N ILE A 11 46.39 16.89 -22.23
CA ILE A 11 45.03 17.46 -22.35
C ILE A 11 43.92 16.40 -22.23
N LYS A 12 44.17 15.15 -22.64
CA LYS A 12 43.15 14.10 -22.56
C LYS A 12 42.95 13.50 -21.17
N ARG A 13 43.88 13.74 -20.23
CA ARG A 13 43.73 13.30 -18.83
C ARG A 13 42.78 14.19 -18.00
N LEU A 14 42.33 15.32 -18.53
CA LEU A 14 41.37 16.19 -17.86
C LEU A 14 39.89 15.90 -18.22
N ILE A 15 39.60 15.06 -19.21
CA ILE A 15 38.22 14.72 -19.61
C ILE A 15 37.65 13.58 -18.75
N VAL A 16 38.49 12.86 -17.99
CA VAL A 16 38.07 11.67 -17.23
C VAL A 16 37.60 12.01 -15.80
N PHE A 17 37.67 13.27 -15.36
CA PHE A 17 37.30 13.68 -14.00
C PHE A 17 36.00 14.48 -13.86
N SER A 18 35.16 14.55 -14.91
CA SER A 18 33.89 15.31 -14.89
C SER A 18 32.68 14.50 -15.34
N LEU A 19 32.58 13.25 -14.88
CA LEU A 19 31.40 12.37 -15.08
C LEU A 19 31.04 11.57 -13.82
N MET A 20 31.43 12.12 -12.67
CA MET A 20 31.12 11.63 -11.31
C MET A 20 30.45 12.76 -10.50
N THR A 21 29.68 13.63 -11.16
CA THR A 21 28.76 14.55 -10.49
C THR A 21 27.44 13.81 -10.33
N GLY A 22 27.22 13.36 -9.10
CA GLY A 22 26.05 12.59 -8.71
C GLY A 22 24.74 13.24 -9.13
N LEU A 23 23.97 12.50 -9.91
CA LEU A 23 22.53 12.49 -9.74
C LEU A 23 22.23 11.52 -8.61
N LEU A 24 22.49 11.95 -7.38
CA LEU A 24 21.64 11.52 -6.27
C LEU A 24 20.30 12.21 -6.53
N LEU A 25 19.47 11.58 -7.35
CA LEU A 25 18.05 11.86 -7.36
C LEU A 25 17.58 11.52 -5.95
N LEU A 26 17.52 12.55 -5.11
CA LEU A 26 16.63 12.55 -3.96
C LEU A 26 15.27 12.20 -4.58
N SER A 27 14.84 10.96 -4.40
CA SER A 27 13.43 10.58 -4.50
C SER A 27 12.74 11.40 -3.43
N ALA A 28 12.40 12.65 -3.79
CA ALA A 28 11.43 13.42 -3.06
C ALA A 28 10.22 12.49 -2.96
N CYS A 29 9.87 12.09 -1.73
CA CYS A 29 8.57 11.49 -1.45
C CYS A 29 7.55 12.45 -2.05
N SER A 30 7.01 12.10 -3.22
CA SER A 30 5.84 12.78 -3.73
C SER A 30 4.77 12.52 -2.68
N LYS A 31 4.25 13.58 -2.06
CA LYS A 31 2.95 13.46 -1.43
C LYS A 31 2.02 13.04 -2.56
N ASP A 32 1.54 11.81 -2.50
CA ASP A 32 0.59 11.33 -3.49
C ASP A 32 -0.59 12.29 -3.51
N ASN A 33 -0.83 12.91 -4.67
CA ASN A 33 -1.95 13.81 -4.82
C ASN A 33 -3.21 12.95 -4.81
N ILE A 34 -4.01 13.06 -3.75
CA ILE A 34 -5.30 12.39 -3.64
C ILE A 34 -6.23 12.96 -4.71
N ASN A 35 -6.69 12.10 -5.62
CA ASN A 35 -7.64 12.45 -6.67
C ASN A 35 -9.06 12.27 -6.15
N TYR A 36 -9.87 13.32 -6.26
CA TYR A 36 -11.25 13.33 -5.81
C TYR A 36 -12.22 13.20 -6.99
N PHE A 37 -13.31 12.48 -6.76
CA PHE A 37 -14.36 12.15 -7.71
C PHE A 37 -15.74 12.55 -7.17
N PRO A 38 -16.71 12.85 -8.04
CA PRO A 38 -18.03 13.28 -7.61
C PRO A 38 -18.88 12.17 -6.97
N SER A 39 -18.52 10.89 -7.13
CA SER A 39 -19.22 9.76 -6.52
C SER A 39 -18.27 8.67 -6.01
N LYS A 40 -18.77 7.87 -5.07
CA LYS A 40 -18.07 6.71 -4.51
C LYS A 40 -17.71 5.70 -5.60
N GLU A 41 -18.63 5.46 -6.54
CA GLU A 41 -18.44 4.52 -7.66
C GLU A 41 -17.30 4.98 -8.56
N ALA A 42 -17.24 6.26 -8.93
CA ALA A 42 -16.18 6.80 -9.78
C ALA A 42 -14.80 6.73 -9.10
N ALA A 43 -14.73 6.96 -7.78
CA ALA A 43 -13.49 6.80 -7.03
C ALA A 43 -13.01 5.34 -7.00
N LEU A 44 -13.93 4.39 -6.77
CA LEU A 44 -13.62 2.96 -6.75
C LEU A 44 -13.25 2.43 -8.14
N GLU A 45 -13.92 2.87 -9.21
CA GLU A 45 -13.58 2.52 -10.59
C GLU A 45 -12.16 2.97 -10.93
N GLU A 46 -11.79 4.20 -10.57
CA GLU A 46 -10.42 4.67 -10.79
C GLU A 46 -9.40 3.89 -9.96
N PHE A 47 -9.71 3.59 -8.69
CA PHE A 47 -8.83 2.80 -7.83
C PHE A 47 -8.59 1.39 -8.39
N ILE A 48 -9.64 0.72 -8.86
CA ILE A 48 -9.57 -0.58 -9.54
C ILE A 48 -8.71 -0.49 -10.80
N ARG A 49 -8.98 0.51 -11.65
CA ARG A 49 -8.30 0.69 -12.93
C ARG A 49 -6.83 1.04 -12.77
N SER A 50 -6.50 1.98 -11.89
CA SER A 50 -5.14 2.48 -11.68
C SER A 50 -4.28 1.52 -10.85
N GLY A 51 -4.89 0.76 -9.94
CA GLY A 51 -4.22 -0.26 -9.14
C GLY A 51 -4.05 -1.60 -9.85
N GLU A 52 -4.55 -1.74 -11.08
CA GLU A 52 -4.59 -2.99 -11.84
C GLU A 52 -5.21 -4.15 -11.01
N ILE A 53 -6.28 -3.83 -10.27
CA ILE A 53 -6.92 -4.75 -9.32
C ILE A 53 -7.78 -5.74 -10.10
N ASN A 54 -7.35 -6.99 -10.14
CA ASN A 54 -8.08 -8.07 -10.81
C ASN A 54 -8.81 -9.00 -9.81
N GLY A 55 -8.39 -8.99 -8.55
CA GLY A 55 -8.99 -9.80 -7.49
C GLY A 55 -10.16 -9.14 -6.78
N ASN A 56 -10.43 -9.64 -5.58
CA ASN A 56 -11.50 -9.20 -4.70
C ASN A 56 -11.19 -7.89 -3.96
N ILE A 57 -12.25 -7.14 -3.61
CA ILE A 57 -12.19 -6.01 -2.69
C ILE A 57 -13.29 -6.15 -1.65
N ASP A 58 -12.88 -6.25 -0.38
CA ASP A 58 -13.76 -6.11 0.78
C ASP A 58 -13.55 -4.73 1.41
N MET A 59 -14.65 -4.01 1.64
CA MET A 59 -14.62 -2.78 2.42
C MET A 59 -14.92 -3.08 3.87
N VAL A 60 -13.97 -2.70 4.73
CA VAL A 60 -14.01 -2.85 6.17
C VAL A 60 -14.26 -1.49 6.80
N THR A 61 -15.35 -1.33 7.52
CA THR A 61 -15.59 -0.15 8.34
C THR A 61 -14.97 -0.37 9.71
N THR A 62 -14.09 0.54 10.15
CA THR A 62 -13.47 0.44 11.47
C THR A 62 -14.37 1.01 12.58
N MET A 63 -14.03 0.76 13.84
CA MET A 63 -14.67 1.37 15.00
C MET A 63 -14.48 2.89 15.06
N ASN A 64 -13.50 3.43 14.33
CA ASN A 64 -13.26 4.86 14.13
C ASN A 64 -13.96 5.41 12.87
N ASP A 65 -14.91 4.65 12.29
CA ASP A 65 -15.70 4.99 11.09
C ASP A 65 -14.85 5.23 9.82
N GLU A 66 -13.65 4.67 9.75
CA GLU A 66 -12.83 4.68 8.53
C GLU A 66 -13.22 3.52 7.61
N GLU A 67 -13.23 3.76 6.30
CA GLU A 67 -13.53 2.73 5.29
C GLU A 67 -12.22 2.21 4.65
N LEU A 68 -11.71 1.08 5.14
CA LEU A 68 -10.53 0.42 4.59
C LEU A 68 -10.92 -0.53 3.45
N LEU A 69 -10.13 -0.57 2.39
CA LEU A 69 -10.33 -1.43 1.22
C LEU A 69 -9.31 -2.57 1.25
N VAL A 70 -9.69 -3.71 1.83
CA VAL A 70 -8.86 -4.92 1.82
C VAL A 70 -8.90 -5.50 0.42
N THR A 71 -7.78 -5.41 -0.29
CA THR A 71 -7.73 -5.58 -1.74
C THR A 71 -6.79 -6.71 -2.11
N GLN A 72 -7.30 -7.69 -2.85
CA GLN A 72 -6.52 -8.68 -3.56
C GLN A 72 -6.16 -8.11 -4.94
N GLN A 73 -4.91 -7.70 -5.13
CA GLN A 73 -4.45 -7.15 -6.41
C GLN A 73 -4.47 -8.24 -7.49
N ASP A 74 -3.74 -9.32 -7.23
CA ASP A 74 -3.67 -10.51 -8.07
C ASP A 74 -3.28 -11.75 -7.24
N LYS A 75 -4.01 -12.86 -7.43
CA LYS A 75 -3.76 -14.14 -6.74
C LYS A 75 -3.57 -13.98 -5.24
N ASN A 76 -2.33 -13.99 -4.76
CA ASN A 76 -2.01 -14.01 -3.35
C ASN A 76 -1.32 -12.71 -2.86
N ASN A 77 -1.34 -11.68 -3.69
CA ASN A 77 -0.81 -10.36 -3.41
C ASN A 77 -1.94 -9.42 -2.96
N TYR A 78 -1.83 -8.92 -1.73
CA TYR A 78 -2.84 -8.10 -1.08
C TYR A 78 -2.27 -6.76 -0.65
N PHE A 79 -3.13 -5.75 -0.57
CA PHE A 79 -2.82 -4.49 0.09
C PHE A 79 -4.10 -3.88 0.68
N VAL A 80 -3.93 -2.80 1.43
CA VAL A 80 -5.04 -2.05 2.01
C VAL A 80 -5.07 -0.66 1.37
N GLY A 81 -6.24 -0.31 0.84
CA GLY A 81 -6.61 1.05 0.49
C GLY A 81 -7.50 1.69 1.55
N GLU A 82 -7.87 2.94 1.34
CA GLU A 82 -8.82 3.69 2.13
C GLU A 82 -9.74 4.45 1.20
N LEU A 83 -11.04 4.42 1.49
CA LEU A 83 -12.05 5.24 0.85
C LEU A 83 -12.36 6.44 1.76
N LEU A 84 -12.22 7.63 1.19
CA LEU A 84 -12.43 8.91 1.84
C LEU A 84 -13.68 9.57 1.26
N GLU A 85 -14.44 10.22 2.13
CA GLU A 85 -15.50 11.16 1.76
C GLU A 85 -15.25 12.49 2.44
N ASP A 86 -15.13 13.56 1.66
CA ASP A 86 -15.08 14.93 2.18
C ASP A 86 -15.81 15.93 1.27
N LYS A 87 -15.70 17.22 1.59
CA LYS A 87 -16.38 18.30 0.85
C LYS A 87 -15.98 18.41 -0.64
N LYS A 88 -14.85 17.82 -1.05
CA LYS A 88 -14.36 17.75 -2.42
C LYS A 88 -14.93 16.55 -3.19
N GLY A 89 -15.57 15.60 -2.49
CA GLY A 89 -16.13 14.37 -3.05
C GLY A 89 -15.49 13.13 -2.43
N PHE A 90 -15.33 12.10 -3.24
CA PHE A 90 -14.83 10.78 -2.83
C PHE A 90 -13.43 10.54 -3.38
N ALA A 91 -12.58 9.87 -2.61
CA ALA A 91 -11.27 9.44 -3.07
C ALA A 91 -10.97 8.04 -2.55
N ALA A 92 -10.34 7.21 -3.37
CA ALA A 92 -9.83 5.91 -2.95
C ALA A 92 -8.33 5.85 -3.22
N ASN A 93 -7.54 5.61 -2.19
CA ASN A 93 -6.09 5.56 -2.31
C ASN A 93 -5.51 4.41 -1.51
N ARG A 94 -4.34 3.94 -1.94
CA ARG A 94 -3.58 2.93 -1.22
C ARG A 94 -2.98 3.51 0.06
N VAL A 95 -2.98 2.73 1.14
CA VAL A 95 -2.45 3.13 2.47
C VAL A 95 -1.49 2.10 3.09
N SER A 96 -1.24 0.97 2.42
CA SER A 96 -0.23 -0.01 2.82
C SER A 96 0.66 -0.44 1.65
N ASP A 97 1.79 -1.07 1.97
CA ASP A 97 2.55 -1.85 1.01
C ASP A 97 1.81 -3.14 0.59
N ASN A 98 2.37 -3.83 -0.41
CA ASN A 98 1.85 -5.10 -0.91
C ASN A 98 2.40 -6.21 -0.03
N ALA A 99 1.54 -7.17 0.31
CA ALA A 99 1.88 -8.38 1.03
C ALA A 99 1.54 -9.59 0.15
N VAL A 100 2.56 -10.34 -0.24
CA VAL A 100 2.39 -11.65 -0.88
C VAL A 100 2.23 -12.69 0.23
N MET A 101 1.07 -13.32 0.31
CA MET A 101 0.71 -14.24 1.40
C MET A 101 0.47 -15.65 0.88
N GLU A 102 0.98 -16.67 1.57
CA GLU A 102 0.66 -18.08 1.25
C GLU A 102 -0.11 -18.74 2.38
N LEU A 103 0.35 -18.55 3.62
CA LEU A 103 -0.18 -19.18 4.82
C LEU A 103 -0.95 -18.22 5.74
N GLY A 104 -1.05 -16.94 5.36
CA GLY A 104 -1.49 -15.85 6.22
C GLY A 104 -0.38 -14.81 6.37
N GLY A 105 -0.62 -13.80 7.21
CA GLY A 105 0.34 -12.72 7.43
C GLY A 105 -0.23 -11.58 8.25
N SER A 106 0.65 -10.71 8.73
CA SER A 106 0.24 -9.46 9.35
C SER A 106 1.18 -8.33 8.98
N TRP A 107 0.63 -7.13 8.89
CA TRP A 107 1.42 -5.93 8.64
C TRP A 107 0.75 -4.68 9.20
N GLU A 108 1.57 -3.65 9.35
CA GLU A 108 1.16 -2.35 9.84
C GLU A 108 0.67 -1.47 8.69
N LEU A 109 -0.37 -0.70 8.95
CA LEU A 109 -0.88 0.32 8.05
C LEU A 109 -1.18 1.61 8.81
N LYS A 110 -1.26 2.70 8.06
CA LYS A 110 -1.56 4.02 8.61
C LYS A 110 -2.54 4.73 7.69
N THR A 111 -3.68 5.13 8.22
CA THR A 111 -4.71 5.83 7.46
C THR A 111 -4.34 7.28 7.18
N ASN A 112 -5.08 7.92 6.30
CA ASN A 112 -4.97 9.34 6.00
C ASN A 112 -5.24 10.21 7.25
N ALA A 113 -6.12 9.76 8.16
CA ALA A 113 -6.36 10.38 9.45
C ALA A 113 -5.19 10.17 10.46
N ASN A 114 -4.15 9.43 10.07
CA ASN A 114 -3.00 9.02 10.89
C ASN A 114 -3.34 7.99 11.99
N HIS A 115 -4.51 7.35 11.95
CA HIS A 115 -4.74 6.18 12.77
C HIS A 115 -3.82 5.05 12.33
N LYS A 116 -3.34 4.31 13.31
CA LYS A 116 -2.38 3.22 13.12
C LYS A 116 -3.09 1.93 13.39
N TYR A 117 -2.89 0.96 12.51
CA TYR A 117 -3.46 -0.37 12.66
C TYR A 117 -2.44 -1.45 12.31
N THR A 118 -2.69 -2.63 12.82
CA THR A 118 -2.11 -3.88 12.32
C THR A 118 -3.26 -4.76 11.83
N ILE A 119 -3.16 -5.20 10.58
CA ILE A 119 -4.10 -6.16 10.01
C ILE A 119 -3.48 -7.56 10.06
N TYR A 120 -4.28 -8.55 10.41
CA TYR A 120 -3.92 -9.97 10.47
C TYR A 120 -4.78 -10.74 9.48
N PHE A 121 -4.17 -11.71 8.80
CA PHE A 121 -4.79 -12.61 7.83
C PHE A 121 -4.47 -14.05 8.23
N GLU A 122 -5.51 -14.86 8.41
CA GLU A 122 -5.42 -16.26 8.80
C GLU A 122 -6.20 -17.15 7.84
N LYS A 123 -5.70 -18.37 7.58
CA LYS A 123 -6.38 -19.34 6.70
C LYS A 123 -7.62 -19.98 7.33
N GLU A 124 -7.62 -20.06 8.65
CA GLU A 124 -8.70 -20.61 9.44
C GLU A 124 -9.17 -19.56 10.45
N GLN A 125 -10.44 -19.66 10.86
CA GLN A 125 -10.96 -18.77 11.89
C GLN A 125 -10.36 -19.15 13.25
N GLU A 126 -9.33 -18.43 13.70
CA GLU A 126 -8.69 -18.72 14.99
C GLU A 126 -9.65 -18.53 16.18
N ASN A 127 -10.49 -17.50 16.11
CA ASN A 127 -11.52 -17.18 17.10
C ASN A 127 -12.58 -16.23 16.53
N GLN A 128 -13.54 -15.82 17.36
CA GLN A 128 -14.66 -14.95 16.95
C GLN A 128 -14.26 -13.54 16.52
N ASN A 129 -13.03 -13.10 16.82
CA ASN A 129 -12.50 -11.81 16.38
C ASN A 129 -11.94 -11.85 14.95
N TYR A 130 -12.02 -12.97 14.24
CA TYR A 130 -11.61 -13.06 12.83
C TYR A 130 -12.84 -13.19 11.94
N PHE A 131 -12.92 -12.33 10.93
CA PHE A 131 -14.05 -12.21 10.02
C PHE A 131 -13.64 -12.68 8.61
N PRO A 132 -14.48 -13.46 7.91
CA PRO A 132 -14.14 -13.97 6.59
C PRO A 132 -14.11 -12.82 5.55
N LEU A 133 -13.14 -12.88 4.64
CA LEU A 133 -13.20 -12.13 3.39
C LEU A 133 -14.17 -12.81 2.42
N SER A 134 -14.76 -12.03 1.52
CA SER A 134 -15.78 -12.52 0.58
C SER A 134 -15.24 -13.50 -0.44
N ASN A 135 -13.95 -13.44 -0.78
CA ASN A 135 -13.29 -14.41 -1.64
C ASN A 135 -13.05 -15.78 -0.98
N GLY A 136 -13.22 -15.89 0.35
CA GLY A 136 -13.02 -17.13 1.11
C GLY A 136 -11.55 -17.55 1.29
N ASP A 137 -10.57 -16.74 0.86
CA ASP A 137 -9.15 -17.08 0.93
C ASP A 137 -8.57 -16.94 2.34
N TYR A 138 -9.10 -15.99 3.13
CA TYR A 138 -8.61 -15.63 4.45
C TYR A 138 -9.73 -15.12 5.37
N TYR A 139 -9.47 -15.21 6.66
CA TYR A 139 -10.15 -14.45 7.70
C TYR A 139 -9.24 -13.31 8.15
N ILE A 140 -9.82 -12.16 8.48
CA ILE A 140 -9.08 -10.98 8.90
C ILE A 140 -9.47 -10.49 10.29
N SER A 141 -8.51 -9.82 10.92
CA SER A 141 -8.73 -9.05 12.13
C SER A 141 -7.87 -7.79 12.11
N ILE A 142 -8.32 -6.72 12.77
CA ILE A 142 -7.60 -5.44 12.81
C ILE A 142 -7.42 -5.00 14.26
N ALA A 143 -6.18 -4.77 14.66
CA ALA A 143 -5.83 -4.19 15.97
C ALA A 143 -5.45 -2.71 15.83
N GLU A 144 -5.81 -1.91 16.83
CA GLU A 144 -5.28 -0.54 16.93
C GLU A 144 -3.78 -0.55 17.27
N GLY A 145 -3.07 0.42 16.70
CA GLY A 145 -1.64 0.60 16.85
C GLY A 145 -0.81 -0.24 15.90
N HIS A 146 0.50 -0.09 16.03
CA HIS A 146 1.50 -0.84 15.29
C HIS A 146 2.03 -1.93 16.23
N GLN A 147 1.45 -3.13 16.10
CA GLN A 147 1.58 -4.22 17.08
C GLN A 147 1.88 -5.57 16.40
N ILE A 148 3.00 -5.67 15.67
CA ILE A 148 3.49 -6.99 15.23
C ILE A 148 4.15 -7.69 16.44
N GLN A 149 3.34 -8.27 17.33
CA GLN A 149 3.83 -9.12 18.43
C GLN A 149 3.70 -10.61 18.08
N LYS A 150 4.68 -11.40 18.53
CA LYS A 150 4.66 -12.87 18.43
C LYS A 150 3.84 -13.45 19.57
N GLU A 151 2.88 -14.30 19.17
CA GLU A 151 2.03 -15.19 19.97
C GLU A 151 0.82 -14.53 20.65
N ASN A 152 -0.36 -14.83 20.09
CA ASN A 152 -1.71 -14.54 20.59
C ASN A 152 -1.91 -13.12 21.12
N PRO A 153 -1.93 -12.10 20.24
CA PRO A 153 -2.28 -10.77 20.67
C PRO A 153 -3.72 -10.82 21.22
N THR A 154 -3.87 -10.57 22.51
CA THR A 154 -5.18 -10.34 23.11
C THR A 154 -5.53 -8.90 22.76
N PHE A 155 -6.12 -8.69 21.59
CA PHE A 155 -6.56 -7.38 21.13
C PHE A 155 -8.07 -7.34 20.95
N THR A 156 -8.62 -6.12 21.07
CA THR A 156 -10.01 -5.86 20.69
C THR A 156 -10.02 -5.57 19.20
N ASN A 157 -10.84 -6.31 18.45
CA ASN A 157 -10.93 -6.07 17.02
C ASN A 157 -11.53 -4.68 16.75
N SER A 158 -10.91 -3.97 15.81
CA SER A 158 -11.27 -2.64 15.36
C SER A 158 -12.24 -2.67 14.17
N ILE A 159 -12.72 -3.84 13.76
CA ILE A 159 -13.70 -4.03 12.70
C ILE A 159 -15.12 -3.84 13.26
N LYS A 160 -15.89 -2.94 12.62
CA LYS A 160 -17.31 -2.68 12.89
C LYS A 160 -18.22 -3.42 11.91
N ASP A 161 -17.87 -3.42 10.62
CA ASP A 161 -18.63 -4.07 9.53
C ASP A 161 -17.69 -4.45 8.37
N ILE A 162 -18.08 -5.45 7.58
CA ILE A 162 -17.40 -5.84 6.34
C ILE A 162 -18.43 -6.08 5.25
N LYS A 163 -18.17 -5.55 4.05
CA LYS A 163 -18.95 -5.86 2.85
C LYS A 163 -18.10 -5.98 1.59
N ALA A 164 -18.47 -6.93 0.74
CA ALA A 164 -17.89 -7.08 -0.59
C ALA A 164 -18.23 -5.86 -1.47
N ILE A 165 -17.22 -5.34 -2.15
CA ILE A 165 -17.34 -4.29 -3.17
C ILE A 165 -17.16 -4.88 -4.57
N LYS A 166 -16.25 -5.85 -4.69
CA LYS A 166 -15.96 -6.55 -5.94
C LYS A 166 -15.57 -7.99 -5.61
N ASP A 167 -16.23 -8.95 -6.27
CA ASP A 167 -15.86 -10.37 -6.26
C ASP A 167 -14.94 -10.73 -7.43
#